data_AF-A0A1F6HLS0-F1
#
_entry.id   AF-A0A1F6HLS0-F1
#
_cell.length_a   1.000
_cell.length_b   1.000
_cell.length_c   1.000
_cell.angle_alpha   90.00
_cell.angle_beta   90.00
_cell.angle_gamma   90.00
#
_symmetry.space_group_name_H-M   'P 1'
#
loop_
_entity.id
_entity.type
_entity.pdbx_description
1 polymer ?
#
loop_
_entity_poly.entity_id
_entity_poly.type
_entity_poly.pdbx_seq_one_letter_code
_entity_poly.pdbx_strand_id
1 'polypeptide(L)'
;MKLFNKQLREGFTLVELLVVIAVLGILATVILVAVDPLEQFARGRDASRKTVVGQLGRALSAYYTSQSATYPVQSATWMNTIGPAPAGSGDIRTIPVNPNYAAGGPNCAAAAANQNNFCYVMNGANPPDAIVYLRLESRNEYAKCTNPATMTPFFVWSSTDGRAGLVCTILPAAPGVGAQTWNAKQ
;
A
#
# COMPACT_ATOMS: atom_id res chain seq x y z
N MET A 1 13.56 46.90 50.56
CA MET A 1 12.15 47.07 50.19
C MET A 1 11.99 46.59 48.75
N LYS A 2 11.44 45.40 48.51
CA LYS A 2 11.24 44.85 47.15
C LYS A 2 9.85 45.26 46.67
N LEU A 3 9.79 46.13 45.66
CA LEU A 3 8.54 46.50 44.97
C LEU A 3 8.15 45.34 44.04
N PHE A 4 7.08 44.63 44.39
CA PHE A 4 6.45 43.66 43.50
C PHE A 4 5.78 44.42 42.35
N ASN A 5 6.42 44.40 41.18
CA ASN A 5 5.86 44.93 39.94
C ASN A 5 4.69 44.04 39.51
N LYS A 6 3.46 44.50 39.76
CA LYS A 6 2.21 43.78 39.45
C LYS A 6 1.94 43.92 37.95
N GLN A 7 2.46 42.98 37.16
CA GLN A 7 2.13 42.86 35.73
C GLN A 7 0.61 42.69 35.61
N LEU A 8 -0.07 43.72 35.07
CA LEU A 8 -1.49 43.68 34.75
C LEU A 8 -1.68 42.65 33.65
N ARG A 9 -2.25 41.49 33.98
CA ARG A 9 -2.71 40.52 32.99
C ARG A 9 -3.95 41.11 32.32
N GLU A 10 -3.77 41.67 31.14
CA GLU A 10 -4.89 42.06 30.28
C GLU A 10 -5.63 40.78 29.85
N GLY A 11 -6.93 40.75 30.15
CA GLY A 11 -7.82 39.66 29.76
C GLY A 11 -8.35 39.89 28.35
N PHE A 12 -8.50 38.82 27.58
CA PHE A 12 -9.15 38.86 26.26
C PHE A 12 -10.57 39.42 26.37
N THR A 13 -10.96 40.29 25.44
CA THR A 13 -12.34 40.76 25.35
C THR A 13 -13.24 39.69 24.73
N LEU A 14 -14.52 39.69 25.11
CA LEU A 14 -15.52 38.78 24.52
C LEU A 14 -15.66 39.00 23.01
N VAL A 15 -15.48 40.25 22.55
CA VAL A 15 -15.57 40.61 21.12
C VAL A 15 -14.39 40.05 20.34
N GLU A 16 -13.17 40.10 20.90
CA GLU A 16 -11.99 39.51 20.25
C GLU A 16 -12.16 38.00 20.08
N LEU A 17 -12.65 37.29 21.10
CA LEU A 17 -12.83 35.85 21.01
C LEU A 17 -13.94 35.48 20.01
N LEU A 18 -15.00 36.31 19.91
CA LEU A 18 -16.09 36.12 18.96
C LEU A 18 -15.64 36.30 17.50
N VAL A 19 -14.83 37.32 17.21
CA VAL A 19 -14.31 37.54 15.85
C VAL A 19 -13.34 36.42 15.46
N VAL A 20 -12.53 35.93 16.40
CA VAL A 20 -11.57 34.85 16.12
C VAL A 20 -12.28 33.55 15.74
N ILE A 21 -13.30 33.12 16.49
CA ILE A 21 -14.04 31.89 16.15
C ILE A 21 -14.81 32.05 14.83
N ALA A 22 -15.29 33.25 14.52
CA ALA A 22 -15.94 33.55 13.24
C ALA A 22 -14.96 33.40 12.06
N VAL A 23 -13.77 33.97 12.18
CA VAL A 23 -12.72 33.86 11.15
C VAL A 23 -12.21 32.42 11.03
N LEU A 24 -11.99 31.72 12.14
CA LEU A 24 -11.59 30.30 12.14
C LEU A 24 -12.65 29.41 11.48
N GLY A 25 -13.94 29.70 11.69
CA GLY A 25 -15.03 28.99 11.02
C GLY A 25 -14.99 29.14 9.50
N ILE A 26 -14.76 30.35 9.00
CA ILE A 26 -14.67 30.62 7.55
C ILE A 26 -13.43 29.95 6.94
N LEU A 27 -12.28 30.04 7.59
CA LEU A 27 -11.05 29.43 7.07
C LEU A 27 -11.15 27.89 7.07
N ALA A 28 -11.79 27.29 8.08
CA ALA A 28 -11.94 25.85 8.16
C ALA A 28 -12.80 25.27 7.02
N THR A 29 -13.86 25.96 6.58
CA THR A 29 -14.71 25.47 5.48
C THR A 29 -13.98 25.52 4.14
N VAL A 30 -13.21 26.58 3.87
CA VAL A 30 -12.42 26.71 2.63
C VAL A 30 -11.40 25.59 2.50
N ILE A 31 -10.70 25.25 3.59
CA ILE A 31 -9.67 24.19 3.60
C ILE A 31 -10.28 22.81 3.30
N LEU A 32 -11.45 22.50 3.86
CA LEU A 32 -12.11 21.21 3.65
C LEU A 32 -12.61 21.00 2.21
N VAL A 33 -12.95 22.07 1.49
CA VAL A 33 -13.32 21.96 0.06
C VAL A 33 -12.09 21.76 -0.81
N ALA A 34 -10.93 22.28 -0.41
CA ALA A 34 -9.70 22.21 -1.18
C ALA A 34 -8.96 20.87 -1.06
N VAL A 35 -9.15 20.15 0.06
CA VAL A 35 -8.47 18.87 0.33
C VAL A 35 -9.49 17.75 0.36
N ASP A 36 -9.30 16.71 -0.46
CA ASP A 36 -10.01 15.45 -0.31
C ASP A 36 -9.26 14.56 0.72
N PRO A 37 -9.67 14.54 2.00
CA PRO A 37 -8.97 13.78 3.03
C PRO A 37 -9.03 12.27 2.74
N LEU A 38 -10.07 11.79 2.06
CA LEU A 38 -10.22 10.38 1.74
C LEU A 38 -9.14 9.93 0.75
N GLU A 39 -8.87 10.75 -0.26
CA GLU A 39 -7.79 10.50 -1.22
C GLU A 39 -6.40 10.56 -0.56
N GLN A 40 -6.19 11.47 0.41
CA GLN A 40 -4.91 11.51 1.14
C GLN A 40 -4.69 10.24 1.96
N PHE A 41 -5.72 9.74 2.65
CA PHE A 41 -5.62 8.48 3.38
C PHE A 41 -5.42 7.28 2.45
N ALA A 42 -6.08 7.26 1.29
CA ALA A 42 -5.90 6.25 0.25
C ALA A 42 -4.45 6.20 -0.24
N ARG A 43 -3.85 7.36 -0.56
CA ARG A 43 -2.43 7.46 -0.95
C ARG A 43 -1.48 7.00 0.14
N GLY A 44 -1.77 7.32 1.41
CA GLY A 44 -0.97 6.87 2.55
C GLY A 44 -0.98 5.34 2.70
N ARG A 45 -2.16 4.71 2.56
CA ARG A 45 -2.28 3.23 2.57
C ARG A 45 -1.56 2.60 1.38
N ASP A 46 -1.70 3.17 0.19
CA ASP A 46 -1.03 2.68 -1.01
C ASP A 46 0.50 2.80 -0.93
N ALA A 47 1.04 3.87 -0.32
CA ALA A 47 2.48 3.99 -0.08
C ALA A 47 3.02 2.88 0.84
N SER A 48 2.29 2.58 1.92
CA SER A 48 2.64 1.46 2.82
C SER A 48 2.58 0.12 2.09
N ARG A 49 1.51 -0.13 1.33
CA ARG A 49 1.33 -1.33 0.51
C ARG A 49 2.45 -1.55 -0.51
N LYS A 50 2.83 -0.50 -1.25
CA LYS A 50 3.96 -0.54 -2.20
C LYS A 50 5.26 -0.96 -1.51
N THR A 51 5.51 -0.40 -0.34
CA THR A 51 6.68 -0.73 0.49
C THR A 51 6.67 -2.20 0.89
N VAL A 52 5.53 -2.70 1.37
CA VAL A 52 5.39 -4.10 1.80
C VAL A 52 5.54 -5.08 0.63
N VAL A 53 4.94 -4.81 -0.54
CA VAL A 53 5.14 -5.65 -1.73
C VAL A 53 6.62 -5.69 -2.12
N GLY A 54 7.32 -4.56 -2.06
CA GLY A 54 8.76 -4.51 -2.29
C GLY A 54 9.56 -5.35 -1.28
N GLN A 55 9.18 -5.32 0.00
CA GLN A 55 9.81 -6.16 1.04
C GLN A 55 9.55 -7.64 0.80
N LEU A 56 8.30 -8.03 0.49
CA LEU A 56 7.94 -9.41 0.17
C LEU A 56 8.67 -9.91 -1.07
N GLY A 57 8.80 -9.09 -2.11
CA GLY A 57 9.57 -9.43 -3.31
C GLY A 57 11.05 -9.68 -3.02
N ARG A 58 11.67 -8.86 -2.17
CA ARG A 58 13.06 -9.07 -1.72
C ARG A 58 13.18 -10.36 -0.90
N ALA A 59 12.24 -10.63 0.00
CA ALA A 59 12.23 -11.86 0.79
C ALA A 59 12.05 -13.10 -0.11
N LEU A 60 11.19 -13.03 -1.13
CA LEU A 60 11.06 -14.11 -2.13
C LEU A 60 12.34 -14.30 -2.95
N SER A 61 13.02 -13.22 -3.30
CA SER A 61 14.32 -13.30 -3.98
C SER A 61 15.38 -13.96 -3.09
N ALA A 62 15.42 -13.61 -1.80
CA ALA A 62 16.31 -14.24 -0.83
C ALA A 62 15.98 -15.74 -0.65
N TYR A 63 14.70 -16.08 -0.52
CA TYR A 63 14.22 -17.46 -0.46
C TYR A 63 14.66 -18.27 -1.68
N TYR A 64 14.50 -17.72 -2.88
CA TYR A 64 14.93 -18.36 -4.12
C TYR A 64 16.43 -18.71 -4.10
N THR A 65 17.26 -17.79 -3.60
CA THR A 65 18.71 -18.02 -3.49
C THR A 65 19.09 -19.02 -2.40
N SER A 66 18.32 -19.10 -1.31
CA SER A 66 18.62 -19.99 -0.18
C SER A 66 18.01 -21.39 -0.34
N GLN A 67 16.93 -21.54 -1.10
CA GLN A 67 16.15 -22.77 -1.23
C GLN A 67 16.19 -23.38 -2.64
N SER A 68 17.40 -23.60 -3.13
CA SER A 68 17.67 -24.36 -4.37
C SER A 68 16.91 -23.85 -5.60
N ALA A 69 16.83 -22.52 -5.78
CA ALA A 69 16.18 -21.89 -6.93
C ALA A 69 14.68 -22.23 -7.05
N THR A 70 13.97 -22.29 -5.92
CA THR A 70 12.51 -22.51 -5.88
C THR A 70 11.79 -21.37 -5.15
N TYR A 71 10.49 -21.22 -5.41
CA TYR A 71 9.62 -20.29 -4.69
C TYR A 71 8.67 -21.03 -3.74
N PRO A 72 8.21 -20.39 -2.64
CA PRO A 72 7.32 -21.01 -1.67
C PRO A 72 6.04 -21.51 -2.32
N VAL A 73 5.62 -22.75 -2.04
CA VAL A 73 4.40 -23.34 -2.61
C VAL A 73 3.19 -22.44 -2.37
N GLN A 74 2.38 -22.27 -3.41
CA GLN A 74 1.19 -21.44 -3.38
C GLN A 74 0.18 -21.97 -2.34
N SER A 75 -0.01 -21.24 -1.26
CA SER A 75 -0.91 -21.60 -0.16
C SER A 75 -1.41 -20.36 0.56
N ALA A 76 -2.52 -20.46 1.31
CA ALA A 76 -3.05 -19.36 2.11
C ALA A 76 -2.12 -18.91 3.26
N THR A 77 -0.99 -19.58 3.44
CA THR A 77 0.02 -19.32 4.48
C THR A 77 1.44 -19.17 3.91
N TRP A 78 1.57 -18.85 2.62
CA TRP A 78 2.86 -18.74 1.92
C TRP A 78 3.88 -17.80 2.60
N MET A 79 3.43 -16.73 3.28
CA MET A 79 4.32 -15.84 4.03
C MET A 79 4.93 -16.50 5.26
N ASN A 80 4.32 -17.56 5.81
CA ASN A 80 4.91 -18.30 6.92
C ASN A 80 6.16 -19.06 6.45
N THR A 81 6.20 -19.51 5.19
CA THR A 81 7.35 -20.20 4.61
C THR A 81 8.57 -19.30 4.50
N ILE A 82 8.38 -18.02 4.11
CA ILE A 82 9.45 -17.00 4.10
C ILE A 82 9.63 -16.28 5.44
N GLY A 83 8.73 -16.56 6.39
CA GLY A 83 8.59 -15.87 7.66
C GLY A 83 9.71 -16.17 8.66
N PRO A 84 9.57 -15.71 9.90
CA PRO A 84 10.62 -15.82 10.91
C PRO A 84 11.04 -17.26 11.21
N ALA A 85 12.34 -17.49 11.33
CA ALA A 85 12.89 -18.77 11.79
C ALA A 85 12.49 -19.05 13.26
N PRO A 86 12.30 -20.33 13.67
CA PRO A 86 12.56 -21.55 12.90
C PRO A 86 11.36 -22.05 12.08
N ALA A 87 10.20 -21.40 12.17
CA ALA A 87 8.98 -21.85 11.48
C ALA A 87 9.00 -21.58 9.97
N GLY A 88 9.74 -20.55 9.54
CA GLY A 88 10.05 -20.25 8.14
C GLY A 88 11.56 -20.15 7.90
N SER A 89 11.93 -19.71 6.69
CA SER A 89 13.33 -19.53 6.28
C SER A 89 14.04 -18.32 6.92
N GLY A 90 13.29 -17.38 7.51
CA GLY A 90 13.84 -16.15 8.12
C GLY A 90 14.09 -15.01 7.12
N ASP A 91 13.63 -15.12 5.87
CA ASP A 91 13.85 -14.10 4.84
C ASP A 91 13.07 -12.80 5.12
N ILE A 92 11.99 -12.89 5.90
CA ILE A 92 11.30 -11.73 6.48
C ILE A 92 11.16 -11.85 8.00
N ARG A 93 11.55 -10.79 8.72
CA ARG A 93 11.59 -10.77 10.19
C ARG A 93 10.20 -10.66 10.84
N THR A 94 9.25 -10.07 10.16
CA THR A 94 7.87 -9.89 10.65
C THR A 94 6.92 -10.07 9.49
N ILE A 95 5.92 -10.93 9.64
CA ILE A 95 4.91 -11.12 8.59
C ILE A 95 4.05 -9.85 8.51
N PRO A 96 4.03 -9.16 7.37
CA PRO A 96 3.33 -7.91 7.25
C PRO A 96 1.82 -8.15 7.20
N VAL A 97 1.08 -7.20 7.76
CA VAL A 97 -0.38 -7.17 7.70
C VAL A 97 -0.78 -5.94 6.90
N ASN A 98 -1.59 -6.12 5.85
CA ASN A 98 -2.09 -4.99 5.08
C ASN A 98 -3.14 -4.25 5.93
N PRO A 99 -3.06 -2.91 6.09
CA PRO A 99 -4.18 -2.16 6.64
C PRO A 99 -5.43 -2.42 5.81
N ASN A 100 -6.56 -2.70 6.50
CA ASN A 100 -7.82 -3.15 5.91
C ASN A 100 -8.12 -2.46 4.58
N TYR A 101 -8.31 -3.28 3.55
CA TYR A 101 -8.59 -2.84 2.20
C TYR A 101 -10.09 -2.55 2.04
N ALA A 102 -10.42 -1.33 1.65
CA ALA A 102 -11.80 -0.84 1.60
C ALA A 102 -12.48 -0.99 0.23
N ALA A 103 -11.76 -1.34 -0.84
CA ALA A 103 -12.33 -1.33 -2.19
C ALA A 103 -13.02 -2.67 -2.52
N GLY A 104 -14.33 -2.68 -2.71
CA GLY A 104 -15.17 -3.88 -2.90
C GLY A 104 -15.01 -4.64 -4.22
N GLY A 105 -13.79 -5.04 -4.61
CA GLY A 105 -13.57 -5.97 -5.72
C GLY A 105 -12.41 -6.95 -5.44
N PRO A 106 -12.18 -7.94 -6.32
CA PRO A 106 -11.20 -8.99 -6.09
C PRO A 106 -9.79 -8.39 -6.00
N ASN A 107 -9.11 -8.63 -4.89
CA ASN A 107 -7.70 -8.31 -4.73
C ASN A 107 -6.80 -9.30 -5.46
N CYS A 108 -7.26 -10.54 -5.55
CA CYS A 108 -6.53 -11.69 -6.04
C CYS A 108 -7.30 -12.34 -7.19
N ALA A 109 -6.58 -12.94 -8.14
CA ALA A 109 -7.18 -13.88 -9.09
C ALA A 109 -7.75 -15.12 -8.37
N ALA A 110 -8.69 -15.83 -8.99
CA ALA A 110 -9.28 -17.06 -8.44
C ALA A 110 -8.26 -18.18 -8.14
N ALA A 111 -7.09 -18.14 -8.79
CA ALA A 111 -5.99 -19.08 -8.58
C ALA A 111 -4.83 -18.48 -7.78
N ALA A 112 -5.03 -17.37 -7.07
CA ALA A 112 -4.00 -16.74 -6.25
C ALA A 112 -4.12 -17.09 -4.76
N ALA A 113 -2.99 -17.31 -4.10
CA ALA A 113 -2.93 -17.41 -2.66
C ALA A 113 -3.15 -16.03 -2.04
N ASN A 114 -4.14 -15.89 -1.17
CA ASN A 114 -4.34 -14.70 -0.37
C ASN A 114 -3.84 -14.96 1.06
N GLN A 115 -2.95 -14.11 1.54
CA GLN A 115 -2.62 -14.03 2.96
C GLN A 115 -2.50 -12.56 3.34
N ASN A 116 -3.13 -12.14 4.44
CA ASN A 116 -3.12 -10.75 4.93
C ASN A 116 -3.46 -9.71 3.84
N ASN A 117 -4.31 -10.08 2.88
CA ASN A 117 -4.69 -9.26 1.74
C ASN A 117 -3.53 -8.89 0.78
N PHE A 118 -2.52 -9.75 0.70
CA PHE A 118 -1.54 -9.81 -0.37
C PHE A 118 -1.80 -11.07 -1.19
N CYS A 119 -1.69 -10.92 -2.51
CA CYS A 119 -1.91 -11.98 -3.46
C CYS A 119 -0.58 -12.52 -3.94
N TYR A 120 -0.46 -13.83 -3.98
CA TYR A 120 0.73 -14.53 -4.39
C TYR A 120 0.38 -15.59 -5.44
N VAL A 121 1.14 -15.60 -6.52
CA VAL A 121 1.04 -16.61 -7.57
C VAL A 121 2.44 -17.07 -7.92
N MET A 122 2.61 -18.38 -8.07
CA MET A 122 3.83 -18.96 -8.59
C MET A 122 3.52 -19.96 -9.68
N ASN A 123 4.51 -20.22 -10.52
CA ASN A 123 4.55 -21.32 -11.45
C ASN A 123 5.86 -22.09 -11.24
N GLY A 124 5.75 -23.38 -10.93
CA GLY A 124 6.89 -24.28 -10.75
C GLY A 124 7.52 -24.75 -12.07
N ALA A 125 7.34 -23.98 -13.15
CA ALA A 125 8.02 -24.23 -14.42
C ALA A 125 9.55 -24.09 -14.26
N ASN A 126 10.32 -24.43 -15.28
CA ASN A 126 11.78 -24.24 -15.30
C ASN A 126 12.14 -23.21 -16.39
N PRO A 127 12.55 -21.97 -16.05
CA PRO A 127 12.75 -21.45 -14.69
C PRO A 127 11.42 -21.16 -13.96
N PRO A 128 11.38 -21.26 -12.61
CA PRO A 128 10.17 -20.97 -11.86
C PRO A 128 9.98 -19.46 -11.77
N ASP A 129 8.71 -19.06 -11.70
CA ASP A 129 8.34 -17.66 -11.59
C ASP A 129 7.33 -17.45 -10.46
N ALA A 130 7.45 -16.33 -9.77
CA ALA A 130 6.55 -15.89 -8.74
C ALA A 130 6.27 -14.40 -8.86
N ILE A 131 5.03 -14.04 -8.53
CA ILE A 131 4.59 -12.66 -8.40
C ILE A 131 3.90 -12.46 -7.05
N VAL A 132 4.11 -11.28 -6.47
CA VAL A 132 3.33 -10.79 -5.33
C VAL A 132 2.68 -9.49 -5.73
N TYR A 133 1.39 -9.36 -5.49
CA TYR A 133 0.66 -8.16 -5.83
C TYR A 133 -0.49 -7.88 -4.89
N LEU A 134 -1.01 -6.67 -5.03
CA LEU A 134 -2.24 -6.22 -4.41
C LEU A 134 -2.84 -5.09 -5.25
N ARG A 135 -4.12 -4.80 -5.02
CA ARG A 135 -4.81 -3.70 -5.67
C ARG A 135 -4.58 -2.37 -4.93
N LEU A 136 -4.37 -1.30 -5.69
CA LEU A 136 -4.26 0.07 -5.19
C LEU A 136 -5.63 0.74 -5.18
N GLU A 137 -5.84 1.69 -4.26
CA GLU A 137 -7.15 2.33 -4.03
C GLU A 137 -7.19 3.82 -4.37
N SER A 138 -6.06 4.51 -4.35
CA SER A 138 -5.96 5.95 -4.62
C SER A 138 -6.39 6.29 -6.05
N ARG A 139 -7.22 7.34 -6.19
CA ARG A 139 -7.66 7.85 -7.50
C ARG A 139 -6.48 8.26 -8.37
N ASN A 140 -5.39 8.74 -7.77
CA ASN A 140 -4.16 9.03 -8.51
C ASN A 140 -3.55 7.80 -9.16
N GLU A 141 -3.59 6.64 -8.50
CA GLU A 141 -3.08 5.40 -9.08
C GLU A 141 -4.01 4.90 -10.20
N TYR A 142 -5.32 5.08 -10.08
CA TYR A 142 -6.26 4.82 -11.18
C TYR A 142 -5.99 5.73 -12.38
N ALA A 143 -5.75 7.02 -12.14
CA ALA A 143 -5.46 8.00 -13.20
C ALA A 143 -4.17 7.70 -13.98
N LYS A 144 -3.28 6.85 -13.45
CA LYS A 144 -2.09 6.36 -14.19
C LYS A 144 -2.44 5.30 -15.22
N CYS A 145 -3.56 4.58 -15.06
CA CYS A 145 -4.02 3.61 -16.05
C CYS A 145 -4.56 4.31 -17.31
N THR A 146 -4.45 3.64 -18.47
CA THR A 146 -4.93 4.19 -19.75
C THR A 146 -6.44 4.45 -19.75
N ASN A 147 -7.23 3.58 -19.11
CA ASN A 147 -8.66 3.78 -18.91
C ASN A 147 -9.06 3.56 -17.44
N PRO A 148 -9.16 4.62 -16.61
CA PRO A 148 -9.44 4.51 -15.18
C PRO A 148 -10.84 3.99 -14.85
N ALA A 149 -11.78 4.00 -15.80
CA ALA A 149 -13.15 3.52 -15.57
C ALA A 149 -13.27 1.99 -15.67
N THR A 150 -12.38 1.35 -16.44
CA THR A 150 -12.42 -0.09 -16.72
C THR A 150 -11.20 -0.84 -16.21
N MET A 151 -10.10 -0.14 -15.95
CA MET A 151 -8.85 -0.72 -15.46
C MET A 151 -8.66 -0.50 -13.98
N THR A 152 -8.05 -1.49 -13.34
CA THR A 152 -7.67 -1.47 -11.94
C THR A 152 -6.15 -1.45 -11.81
N PRO A 153 -5.58 -0.53 -11.01
CA PRO A 153 -4.15 -0.49 -10.73
C PRO A 153 -3.79 -1.54 -9.67
N PHE A 154 -2.80 -2.35 -9.99
CA PHE A 154 -2.13 -3.25 -9.07
C PHE A 154 -0.69 -2.81 -8.89
N PHE A 155 -0.17 -2.99 -7.68
CA PHE A 155 1.26 -2.94 -7.46
C PHE A 155 1.79 -4.37 -7.40
N VAL A 156 2.72 -4.69 -8.28
CA VAL A 156 3.19 -6.04 -8.55
C VAL A 156 4.70 -6.05 -8.37
N TRP A 157 5.22 -7.05 -7.68
CA TRP A 157 6.60 -7.50 -7.80
C TRP A 157 6.60 -8.78 -8.64
N SER A 158 7.49 -8.85 -9.64
CA SER A 158 7.66 -10.02 -10.51
C SER A 158 9.08 -10.54 -10.44
N SER A 159 9.22 -11.85 -10.28
CA SER A 159 10.52 -12.51 -10.30
C SER A 159 11.10 -12.61 -11.71
N THR A 160 10.25 -12.79 -12.74
CA THR A 160 10.69 -12.83 -14.14
C THR A 160 11.38 -11.53 -14.56
N ASP A 161 10.84 -10.39 -14.13
CA ASP A 161 11.38 -9.06 -14.47
C ASP A 161 12.34 -8.50 -13.42
N GLY A 162 12.49 -9.18 -12.26
CA GLY A 162 13.34 -8.74 -11.15
C GLY A 162 12.97 -7.38 -10.54
N ARG A 163 11.75 -6.90 -10.74
CA ARG A 163 11.32 -5.55 -10.33
C ARG A 163 9.91 -5.50 -9.78
N ALA A 164 9.62 -4.41 -9.06
CA ALA A 164 8.27 -4.04 -8.65
C ALA A 164 7.81 -2.76 -9.34
N GLY A 165 6.50 -2.64 -9.55
CA GLY A 165 5.92 -1.51 -10.26
C GLY A 165 4.40 -1.59 -10.39
N LEU A 166 3.84 -0.58 -11.06
CA LEU A 166 2.42 -0.49 -11.31
C LEU A 166 2.05 -1.26 -12.58
N VAL A 167 1.00 -2.08 -12.49
CA VAL A 167 0.41 -2.83 -13.60
C VAL A 167 -1.09 -2.55 -13.60
N CYS A 168 -1.66 -2.24 -14.76
CA CYS A 168 -3.10 -2.00 -14.91
C CYS A 168 -3.73 -3.15 -15.69
N THR A 169 -4.79 -3.74 -15.15
CA THR A 169 -5.55 -4.81 -15.82
C THR A 169 -7.02 -4.44 -15.90
N ILE A 170 -7.74 -5.02 -16.88
CA ILE A 170 -9.20 -4.91 -16.97
C ILE A 170 -9.86 -5.89 -16.00
N LEU A 171 -10.89 -5.47 -15.26
CA LEU A 171 -11.64 -6.41 -14.42
C LEU A 171 -12.38 -7.44 -15.28
N PRO A 172 -12.49 -8.71 -14.84
CA PRO A 172 -12.06 -9.26 -13.54
C PRO A 172 -10.60 -9.80 -13.54
N ALA A 173 -9.82 -9.54 -14.58
CA ALA A 173 -8.45 -10.05 -14.68
C ALA A 173 -7.54 -9.37 -13.66
N ALA A 174 -6.64 -10.15 -13.07
CA ALA A 174 -5.57 -9.69 -12.21
C ALA A 174 -4.21 -10.08 -12.81
N PRO A 175 -3.09 -9.50 -12.33
CA PRO A 175 -1.76 -9.89 -12.75
C PRO A 175 -1.52 -11.40 -12.58
N GLY A 176 -0.95 -12.03 -13.60
CA GLY A 176 -0.54 -13.43 -13.60
C GLY A 176 0.98 -13.55 -13.72
N VAL A 177 1.51 -14.74 -13.48
CA VAL A 177 2.95 -15.07 -13.68
C VAL A 177 3.41 -14.79 -15.12
N GLY A 178 4.70 -14.52 -15.27
CA GLY A 178 5.39 -14.16 -16.51
C GLY A 178 5.83 -12.69 -16.54
N ALA A 179 6.28 -12.26 -17.72
CA ALA A 179 6.65 -10.87 -17.96
C ALA A 179 5.42 -9.96 -17.81
N GLN A 180 5.54 -8.92 -16.99
CA GLN A 180 4.45 -7.99 -16.74
C GLN A 180 4.42 -6.86 -17.77
N THR A 181 3.23 -6.35 -18.05
CA THR A 181 3.02 -5.12 -18.82
C THR A 181 3.07 -3.91 -17.88
N TRP A 182 4.29 -3.46 -17.60
CA TRP A 182 4.55 -2.36 -16.69
C TRP A 182 3.99 -1.03 -17.20
N ASN A 183 3.31 -0.30 -16.33
CA ASN A 183 2.85 1.04 -16.66
C ASN A 183 4.04 2.01 -16.69
N ALA A 184 4.15 2.78 -17.77
CA ALA A 184 5.19 3.80 -17.96
C ALA A 184 5.03 5.00 -17.01
N LYS A 185 3.81 5.24 -16.50
CA LYS A 185 3.51 6.26 -15.49
C LYS A 185 3.62 5.62 -14.10
N GLN A 186 4.79 5.69 -13.47
CA GLN A 186 5.00 5.20 -12.09
C GLN A 186 4.96 6.35 -11.09
#